data_AF-A0A6J6D0W7-F1
#
_entry.id   AF-A0A6J6D0W7-F1
#
_cell.length_a   1.000
_cell.length_b   1.000
_cell.length_c   1.000
_cell.angle_alpha   90.00
_cell.angle_beta   90.00
_cell.angle_gamma   90.00
#
_symmetry.space_group_name_H-M   'P 1'
#
loop_
_entity.id
_entity.type
_entity.pdbx_description
1 polymer ?
#
loop_
_entity_poly.entity_id
_entity_poly.type
_entity_poly.pdbx_seq_one_letter_code
_entity_poly.pdbx_strand_id
1 'polypeptide(L)' 'MEAADEVLDDFGRRKEALELSLRTTDGVPVGTLDEEYLGDLVERAGERVVLTRRGRLLANEVTLTLKP' A
#
# COMPACT_ATOMS: atom_id res chain seq x y z
N MET A 1 -25.80 10.75 -18.67
CA MET A 1 -24.83 9.64 -18.74
C MET A 1 -24.22 9.58 -17.36
N GLU A 2 -24.80 8.75 -16.50
CA GLU A 2 -24.63 8.82 -15.04
C GLU A 2 -24.58 7.37 -14.54
N ALA A 3 -23.44 6.97 -13.94
CA ALA A 3 -23.14 5.72 -13.21
C ALA A 3 -21.67 5.25 -13.39
N ALA A 4 -20.69 6.15 -13.41
CA ALA A 4 -19.27 5.78 -13.27
C ALA A 4 -18.64 6.28 -11.96
N ASP A 5 -19.38 7.05 -11.16
CA ASP A 5 -18.81 7.86 -10.08
C ASP A 5 -18.77 7.11 -8.72
N GLU A 6 -19.71 6.20 -8.45
CA GLU A 6 -19.76 5.49 -7.16
C GLU A 6 -18.72 4.37 -7.02
N VAL A 7 -18.31 3.71 -8.11
CA VAL A 7 -17.35 2.60 -8.05
C VAL A 7 -15.91 3.10 -7.89
N LEU A 8 -15.60 4.28 -8.45
CA LEU A 8 -14.31 4.95 -8.28
C LEU A 8 -14.07 5.37 -6.84
N ASP A 9 -15.12 5.76 -6.13
CA ASP A 9 -15.06 6.27 -4.76
C ASP A 9 -14.65 5.18 -3.75
N ASP A 10 -15.23 3.98 -3.85
CA ASP A 10 -14.84 2.85 -2.99
C ASP A 10 -13.44 2.32 -3.25
N PHE A 11 -13.01 2.32 -4.51
CA PHE A 11 -11.67 1.90 -4.90
C PHE A 11 -10.60 2.92 -4.47
N GLY A 12 -10.87 4.21 -4.70
CA GLY A 12 -10.01 5.31 -4.28
C GLY A 12 -9.85 5.33 -2.76
N ARG A 13 -10.95 5.20 -2.01
CA ARG A 13 -10.93 5.14 -0.54
C ARG A 13 -10.10 3.98 0.01
N ARG A 14 -10.21 2.79 -0.58
CA ARG A 14 -9.42 1.62 -0.15
C ARG A 14 -7.93 1.85 -0.40
N LYS A 15 -7.58 2.35 -1.58
CA LYS A 15 -6.19 2.67 -1.90
C LYS A 15 -5.61 3.74 -0.98
N GLU A 16 -6.34 4.83 -0.74
CA GLU A 16 -5.92 5.91 0.15
C GLU A 16 -5.72 5.42 1.60
N ALA A 17 -6.64 4.57 2.10
CA ALA A 17 -6.49 3.96 3.42
C ALA A 17 -5.20 3.11 3.52
N LEU A 18 -4.86 2.35 2.47
CA LEU A 18 -3.62 1.58 2.41
C LEU A 18 -2.38 2.47 2.34
N GLU A 19 -2.42 3.55 1.57
CA GLU A 19 -1.34 4.55 1.50
C GLU A 19 -1.08 5.21 2.87
N LEU A 20 -2.15 5.57 3.59
CA LEU A 20 -2.05 6.13 4.95
C LEU A 20 -1.51 5.10 5.94
N SER A 21 -1.98 3.86 5.87
CA SER A 21 -1.51 2.76 6.73
C SER A 21 -0.05 2.42 6.50
N LEU A 22 0.43 2.47 5.25
CA LEU A 22 1.83 2.23 4.92
C LEU A 22 2.79 3.28 5.52
N ARG A 23 2.29 4.50 5.78
CA ARG A 23 3.05 5.56 6.45
C ARG A 23 3.17 5.36 7.97
N THR A 24 2.35 4.48 8.56
CA THR A 24 2.44 4.15 9.99
C THR A 24 3.34 2.94 10.23
N THR A 25 3.47 2.53 11.49
CA THR A 25 4.15 1.28 11.87
C THR A 25 3.30 0.03 11.61
N ASP A 26 2.00 0.19 11.30
CA ASP A 26 1.08 -0.95 11.13
C ASP A 26 1.21 -1.61 9.76
N GLY A 27 1.72 -0.88 8.76
CA GLY A 27 1.91 -1.39 7.40
C GLY A 27 0.59 -1.73 6.72
N VAL A 28 0.63 -2.67 5.77
CA VAL A 28 -0.53 -3.09 4.96
C VAL A 28 -0.70 -4.61 4.99
N PRO A 29 -1.87 -5.17 4.70
CA PRO A 29 -2.04 -6.62 4.62
C PRO A 29 -1.12 -7.27 3.57
N VAL A 30 -0.71 -8.52 3.82
CA VAL A 30 0.01 -9.33 2.82
C VAL A 30 -0.81 -9.44 1.53
N GLY A 31 -0.13 -9.36 0.38
CA GLY A 31 -0.76 -9.36 -0.94
C GLY A 31 -1.17 -7.99 -1.46
N THR A 32 -1.15 -6.95 -0.60
CA THR A 32 -1.41 -5.56 -1.01
C THR A 32 -0.24 -4.96 -1.80
N LEU A 33 0.98 -5.40 -1.51
CA LEU A 33 2.21 -4.93 -2.16
C LEU A 33 2.85 -6.04 -2.97
N ASP A 34 3.57 -5.66 -4.01
CA ASP A 34 4.44 -6.56 -4.74
C ASP A 34 5.77 -6.73 -4.01
N GLU A 35 5.78 -7.62 -3.01
CA GLU A 35 6.95 -7.85 -2.14
C GLU A 35 8.18 -8.34 -2.91
N GLU A 36 7.98 -9.08 -3.99
CA GLU A 36 9.07 -9.57 -4.84
C GLU A 36 9.73 -8.43 -5.60
N TYR A 37 8.93 -7.50 -6.14
CA TYR A 37 9.44 -6.29 -6.78
C TYR A 37 10.12 -5.33 -5.79
N LEU A 38 9.54 -5.16 -4.60
CA LEU A 38 10.01 -4.22 -3.59
C LEU A 38 11.23 -4.71 -2.81
N GLY A 39 11.47 -6.02 -2.76
CA GLY A 39 12.66 -6.61 -2.16
C GLY A 39 12.92 -6.13 -0.73
N ASP A 40 14.09 -5.54 -0.49
CA ASP A 40 14.54 -5.08 0.84
C ASP A 40 13.88 -3.77 1.33
N LEU A 41 12.98 -3.18 0.53
CA LEU A 41 12.20 -2.01 0.94
C LEU A 41 11.05 -2.36 1.87
N VAL A 42 10.63 -3.63 1.87
CA VAL A 42 9.54 -4.13 2.72
C VAL A 42 9.98 -5.35 3.50
N GLU A 43 9.32 -5.60 4.63
CA GLU A 43 9.47 -6.82 5.39
C GLU A 43 8.12 -7.29 5.93
N ARG A 44 7.99 -8.61 6.12
CA ARG A 44 6.79 -9.20 6.72
C ARG A 44 6.86 -9.14 8.24
N ALA A 45 5.82 -8.56 8.82
CA ALA A 45 5.52 -8.54 10.25
C ALA A 45 4.21 -9.32 10.49
N GLY A 46 4.30 -10.65 10.50
CA GLY A 46 3.12 -11.52 10.58
C GLY A 46 2.25 -11.42 9.33
N GLU A 47 0.99 -11.00 9.49
CA GLU A 47 0.04 -10.80 8.38
C GLU A 47 0.11 -9.40 7.76
N ARG A 48 1.10 -8.60 8.17
CA ARG A 48 1.35 -7.24 7.67
C ARG A 48 2.67 -7.18 6.93
N VAL A 49 2.73 -6.29 5.94
CA VAL A 49 3.92 -5.87 5.23
C VAL A 49 4.21 -4.44 5.66
N VAL A 50 5.39 -4.20 6.23
CA VAL A 50 5.82 -2.90 6.73
C VAL A 50 7.01 -2.40 5.93
N LEU A 51 7.19 -1.08 5.87
CA LEU A 51 8.38 -0.48 5.27
C LEU A 51 9.58 -0.69 6.18
N THR A 52 10.67 -1.19 5.60
CA THR A 52 11.98 -1.19 6.26
C THR A 52 12.47 0.25 6.42
N ARG A 53 13.57 0.44 7.14
CA ARG A 53 14.22 1.77 7.22
C ARG A 53 14.52 2.38 5.84
N ARG A 54 14.95 1.56 4.88
CA ARG A 54 15.19 2.00 3.50
C ARG A 54 13.88 2.30 2.77
N GLY A 55 12.89 1.42 2.90
CA GLY A 55 11.56 1.63 2.33
C GLY A 55 10.92 2.94 2.79
N ARG A 56 11.10 3.32 4.05
CA ARG A 56 10.59 4.59 4.60
C ARG A 56 11.16 5.83 3.92
N LEU A 57 12.40 5.79 3.42
CA LEU A 57 13.02 6.88 2.67
C LEU A 57 12.43 7.01 1.25
N LEU A 58 11.87 5.91 0.73
CA LEU A 58 11.28 5.81 -0.61
C LEU A 58 9.76 5.58 -0.54
N ALA A 59 9.11 5.95 0.57
CA ALA A 59 7.72 5.59 0.83
C ALA A 59 6.78 6.02 -0.30
N ASN A 60 7.03 7.18 -0.90
CA ASN A 60 6.25 7.70 -2.04
C ASN A 60 6.38 6.81 -3.29
N GLU A 61 7.54 6.21 -3.54
CA GLU A 61 7.74 5.30 -4.68
C GLU A 61 7.09 3.94 -4.40
N VAL A 62 7.16 3.46 -3.16
CA VAL A 62 6.52 2.19 -2.77
C VAL A 62 4.99 2.28 -2.93
N THR A 63 4.37 3.42 -2.61
CA THR A 63 2.92 3.60 -2.78
C THR A 63 2.43 3.44 -4.22
N LEU A 64 3.29 3.64 -5.23
CA LEU A 64 2.92 3.44 -6.64
C LEU A 64 2.68 1.96 -6.99
N THR A 65 3.16 1.04 -6.15
CA THR A 65 3.05 -0.41 -6.36
C THR A 65 1.85 -1.06 -5.67
N LEU A 66 1.02 -0.26 -4.96
CA LEU A 66 -0.14 -0.75 -4.23
C LEU A 66 -1.16 -1.42 -5.16
N LYS A 67 -1.54 -2.64 -4.78
CA LYS A 67 -2.62 -3.41 -5.39
C LYS A 67 -3.86 -3.29 -4.48
N PRO A 68 -4.96 -2.72 -5.00
CA PRO A 68 -6.22 -2.54 -4.26
C PRO A 68 -7.01 -3.85 -4.10
#